data_AF-A0A0Q9LN05-F1
#
_entry.id   AF-A0A0Q9LN05-F1
#
_cell.length_a   1.000
_cell.length_b   1.000
_cell.length_c   1.000
_cell.angle_alpha   90.00
_cell.angle_beta   90.00
_cell.angle_gamma   90.00
#
_symmetry.space_group_name_H-M   'P 1'
#
loop_
_entity.id
_entity.type
_entity.pdbx_description
1 polymer ?
#
loop_
_entity_poly.entity_id
_entity_poly.type
_entity_poly.pdbx_seq_one_letter_code
_entity_poly.pdbx_strand_id
1 'polypeptide(L)'
;MTISPLPRHGDVVVGRDVAGRTLRVSGHPESGRVVLSIWQDGVCRATVRLLPEDVPAVVEMLARSAVAHADSDDEPALGLDTAG
;
A
#
# COMPACT_ATOMS: atom_id res chain seq x y z
N MET A 1 -35.13 -0.32 -2.95
CA MET A 1 -33.85 0.35 -2.67
C MET A 1 -33.09 -0.53 -1.69
N THR A 2 -32.22 -1.41 -2.19
CA THR A 2 -31.48 -2.37 -1.34
C THR A 2 -30.13 -1.77 -0.98
N ILE A 3 -30.00 -1.36 0.28
CA ILE A 3 -28.72 -0.91 0.84
C ILE A 3 -27.85 -2.15 1.00
N SER A 4 -26.73 -2.19 0.28
CA SER A 4 -25.72 -3.23 0.48
C SER A 4 -25.11 -3.07 1.87
N PRO A 5 -24.99 -4.13 2.69
CA PRO A 5 -24.38 -4.02 4.00
C PRO A 5 -22.95 -3.50 3.88
N LEU A 6 -22.56 -2.62 4.81
CA LEU A 6 -21.19 -2.11 4.91
C LEU A 6 -20.22 -3.31 5.06
N PRO A 7 -19.17 -3.40 4.23
CA PRO A 7 -18.24 -4.52 4.27
C PRO A 7 -17.65 -4.70 5.67
N ARG A 8 -17.62 -5.95 6.13
CA ARG A 8 -17.11 -6.31 7.46
C ARG A 8 -15.58 -6.33 7.45
N HIS A 9 -15.00 -5.40 8.19
CA HIS A 9 -13.66 -5.40 8.80
C HIS A 9 -12.45 -5.28 7.85
N GLY A 10 -11.63 -4.26 8.15
CA GLY A 10 -10.22 -4.19 7.78
C GLY A 10 -9.92 -3.27 6.60
N ASP A 11 -8.68 -2.77 6.58
CA ASP A 11 -7.97 -2.33 5.38
C ASP A 11 -8.00 -0.85 4.98
N VAL A 12 -8.18 0.07 5.93
CA VAL A 12 -7.79 1.48 5.68
C VAL A 12 -6.37 1.70 6.22
N VAL A 13 -5.42 2.00 5.32
CA VAL A 13 -4.06 2.42 5.66
C VAL A 13 -3.95 3.93 5.46
N VAL A 14 -3.49 4.66 6.47
CA VAL A 14 -3.26 6.11 6.38
C VAL A 14 -1.93 6.39 5.70
N GLY A 15 -1.96 7.14 4.60
CA GLY A 15 -0.76 7.61 3.92
C GLY A 15 -0.02 8.62 4.79
N ARG A 16 1.31 8.53 4.82
CA ARG A 16 2.18 9.45 5.58
C ARG A 16 2.77 10.56 4.72
N ASP A 17 2.64 10.43 3.39
CA ASP A 17 3.15 11.36 2.38
C ASP A 17 2.29 12.61 2.24
N VAL A 18 0.96 12.46 2.32
CA VAL A 18 -0.01 13.55 2.12
C VAL A 18 -1.13 13.44 3.15
N ALA A 19 -1.42 14.56 3.84
CA ALA A 19 -2.50 14.64 4.82
C ALA A 19 -3.85 14.25 4.18
N GLY A 20 -4.68 13.48 4.89
CA GLY A 20 -5.98 13.04 4.38
C GLY A 20 -5.92 11.91 3.35
N ARG A 21 -4.73 11.40 3.01
CA ARG A 21 -4.55 10.25 2.11
C ARG A 21 -4.81 8.93 2.82
N THR A 22 -5.59 8.05 2.19
CA THR A 22 -5.77 6.68 2.66
C THR A 22 -5.77 5.69 1.50
N LEU A 23 -5.21 4.49 1.73
CA LEU A 23 -5.44 3.31 0.89
C LEU A 23 -6.55 2.49 1.55
N ARG A 24 -7.53 2.04 0.78
CA ARG A 24 -8.59 1.13 1.23
C ARG A 24 -8.52 -0.17 0.46
N VAL A 25 -8.56 -1.31 1.15
CA VAL A 25 -8.77 -2.63 0.53
C VAL A 25 -10.20 -3.09 0.81
N SER A 26 -10.83 -3.71 -0.18
CA SER A 26 -12.21 -4.18 -0.07
C SER A 26 -12.41 -5.45 -0.86
N GLY A 27 -12.85 -6.51 -0.19
CA GLY A 27 -13.24 -7.78 -0.82
C GLY A 27 -14.68 -7.75 -1.29
N HIS A 28 -14.91 -8.24 -2.51
CA HIS A 28 -16.22 -8.38 -3.15
C HIS A 28 -16.41 -9.83 -3.59
N PRO A 29 -16.68 -10.78 -2.66
CA PRO A 29 -16.78 -12.20 -2.97
C PRO A 29 -17.87 -12.50 -4.00
N GLU A 30 -18.98 -11.74 -3.99
CA GLU A 30 -20.08 -11.84 -4.95
C GLU A 30 -19.64 -11.57 -6.40
N SER A 31 -18.58 -10.81 -6.59
CA SER A 31 -18.03 -10.47 -7.91
C SER A 31 -16.66 -11.10 -8.17
N GLY A 32 -16.15 -11.88 -7.22
CA GLY A 32 -14.83 -12.50 -7.30
C GLY A 32 -13.70 -11.48 -7.44
N ARG A 33 -13.69 -10.42 -6.62
CA ARG A 33 -12.70 -9.33 -6.73
C ARG A 33 -12.19 -8.85 -5.39
N VAL A 34 -10.96 -8.34 -5.39
CA VAL A 34 -10.41 -7.50 -4.33
C VAL A 34 -10.09 -6.13 -4.94
N VAL A 35 -10.47 -5.06 -4.26
CA VAL A 35 -10.31 -3.69 -4.74
C VAL A 35 -9.37 -2.94 -3.83
N LEU A 36 -8.30 -2.39 -4.41
CA LEU A 36 -7.41 -1.42 -3.79
C LEU A 36 -7.81 -0.03 -4.28
N SER A 37 -8.05 0.91 -3.39
CA SER A 37 -8.46 2.26 -3.77
C SER A 37 -7.74 3.33 -2.95
N ILE A 38 -7.26 4.37 -3.62
CA ILE A 38 -6.60 5.51 -2.99
C ILE A 38 -7.62 6.63 -2.85
N TRP A 39 -7.74 7.18 -1.64
CA TRP A 39 -8.67 8.25 -1.30
C TRP A 39 -7.90 9.45 -0.77
N GLN A 40 -8.40 10.65 -1.08
CA GLN A 40 -7.89 11.93 -0.62
C GLN A 40 -9.09 12.80 -0.25
N ASP A 41 -9.20 13.19 1.02
CA ASP A 41 -10.29 14.06 1.51
C ASP A 41 -11.70 13.57 1.12
N GLY A 42 -11.91 12.25 1.23
CA GLY A 42 -13.18 11.61 0.90
C GLY A 42 -13.43 11.37 -0.60
N VAL A 43 -12.50 11.75 -1.47
CA VAL A 43 -12.60 11.52 -2.93
C VAL A 43 -11.69 10.35 -3.35
N CYS A 44 -12.23 9.38 -4.07
CA CYS A 44 -11.44 8.31 -4.67
C CYS A 44 -10.62 8.85 -5.85
N ARG A 45 -9.29 8.72 -5.77
CA ARG A 45 -8.33 9.20 -6.76
C ARG A 45 -7.84 8.12 -7.71
N ALA A 46 -7.77 6.87 -7.24
CA ALA A 46 -7.34 5.75 -8.04
C ALA A 46 -7.98 4.44 -7.54
N THR A 47 -8.12 3.48 -8.44
CA THR A 47 -8.66 2.14 -8.12
C THR A 47 -7.94 1.09 -8.94
N VAL A 48 -7.53 0.01 -8.29
CA VAL A 48 -7.03 -1.22 -8.90
C VAL A 48 -7.94 -2.36 -8.49
N ARG A 49 -8.36 -3.19 -9.45
CA ARG A 49 -9.17 -4.38 -9.20
C ARG A 49 -8.29 -5.60 -9.44
N LEU A 50 -8.19 -6.45 -8.44
CA LEU A 50 -7.45 -7.69 -8.47
C LEU A 50 -8.43 -8.86 -8.53
N LEU A 51 -8.02 -9.93 -9.19
CA LEU A 51 -8.63 -11.23 -9.00
C LEU A 51 -8.10 -11.82 -7.67
N PRO A 52 -8.86 -12.68 -6.98
CA PRO A 52 -8.43 -13.30 -5.72
C PRO A 52 -7.09 -14.05 -5.86
N GLU A 53 -6.84 -14.67 -7.00
CA GLU A 53 -5.59 -15.39 -7.31
C GLU A 53 -4.36 -14.49 -7.43
N ASP A 54 -4.52 -13.20 -7.72
CA ASP A 54 -3.41 -12.24 -7.85
C ASP A 54 -2.98 -11.67 -6.50
N VAL A 55 -3.85 -11.74 -5.48
CA VAL A 55 -3.61 -11.13 -4.16
C VAL A 55 -2.33 -11.65 -3.49
N PRO A 56 -2.03 -12.96 -3.47
CA PRO A 56 -0.79 -13.47 -2.86
C PRO A 56 0.47 -12.86 -3.47
N ALA A 57 0.50 -12.68 -4.80
CA ALA A 57 1.64 -12.08 -5.50
C ALA A 57 1.82 -10.60 -5.11
N VAL A 58 0.72 -9.85 -4.98
CA VAL A 58 0.78 -8.45 -4.53
C VAL A 58 1.28 -8.33 -3.09
N VAL A 59 0.82 -9.20 -2.19
CA VAL A 59 1.30 -9.26 -0.80
C VAL A 59 2.79 -9.58 -0.75
N GLU A 60 3.26 -10.52 -1.57
CA GLU A 60 4.67 -10.87 -1.64
C GLU A 60 5.53 -9.71 -2.15
N MET A 61 5.10 -9.02 -3.21
CA MET A 61 5.78 -7.81 -3.70
C MET A 61 5.85 -6.73 -2.63
N LEU A 62 4.75 -6.49 -1.90
CA LEU A 62 4.72 -5.53 -0.81
C LEU A 62 5.70 -5.90 0.30
N ALA A 63 5.72 -7.16 0.74
CA ALA A 63 6.63 -7.64 1.78
C ALA A 63 8.11 -7.50 1.37
N ARG A 64 8.44 -7.85 0.11
CA ARG A 64 9.82 -7.69 -0.42
C ARG A 64 10.25 -6.22 -0.43
N SER A 65 9.36 -5.30 -0.80
CA SER A 65 9.67 -3.87 -0.85
C SER A 65 10.01 -3.27 0.53
N ALA A 66 9.45 -3.81 1.61
CA ALA A 66 9.73 -3.33 2.96
C ALA A 66 11.14 -3.69 3.47
N VAL A 67 11.73 -4.80 2.99
CA VAL A 67 13.05 -5.29 3.46
C VAL A 67 14.20 -4.65 2.69
N ALA A 68 14.00 -4.31 1.40
CA ALA A 68 15.05 -3.75 0.55
C ALA A 68 15.56 -2.35 0.98
N HIS A 69 14.82 -1.64 1.84
CA HIS A 69 15.21 -0.31 2.33
C HIS A 69 16.18 -0.31 3.52
N ALA A 70 16.45 -1.46 4.15
CA ALA A 70 17.32 -1.53 5.33
C ALA A 70 18.84 -1.52 5.02
N ASP A 71 19.22 -1.83 3.77
CA ASP A 71 20.63 -1.95 3.35
C ASP A 71 21.20 -0.67 2.68
N SER A 72 20.47 0.45 2.68
CA SER A 72 20.90 1.69 1.99
C SER A 72 21.47 2.78 2.92
N ASP A 73 21.72 2.49 4.20
CA ASP A 73 22.26 3.43 5.19
C ASP A 73 23.70 3.09 5.65
N ASP A 74 24.47 2.35 4.85
CA ASP A 74 25.91 2.12 5.07
C ASP A 74 26.70 2.57 3.83
N GLU A 75 26.85 3.89 3.66
CA GLU A 75 28.02 4.43 2.95
C GLU A 75 29.00 4.87 4.05
N PRO A 76 30.05 4.08 4.36
CA PRO A 76 31.04 4.49 5.32
C PRO A 76 31.83 5.60 4.66
N ALA A 77 31.55 6.84 5.03
CA ALA A 77 32.24 8.04 4.56
C ALA A 77 33.76 7.81 4.54
N LEU A 78 34.25 7.40 3.37
CA LEU A 78 35.66 7.29 3.05
C LEU A 78 36.14 8.71 2.82
N GLY A 79 36.60 9.32 3.91
CA GLY A 79 37.21 10.64 3.94
C GLY A 79 38.45 10.66 4.83
N LEU A 80 39.35 9.70 4.65
CA LEU A 80 40.74 9.91 5.03
C LEU A 80 41.49 10.43 3.80
N ASP A 81 41.69 11.75 3.74
CA ASP A 81 42.76 12.36 2.96
C ASP A 81 43.25 13.65 3.64
N THR A 82 44.35 13.49 4.37
CA THR A 82 45.60 14.27 4.33
C THR A 82 45.55 15.81 4.29
N ALA A 83 45.89 16.44 5.42
CA ALA A 83 46.75 17.64 5.55
C ALA A 83 46.87 17.97 7.06
N GLY A 84 48.01 18.29 7.68
CA GLY A 84 49.41 18.47 7.30
C GLY A 84 50.18 18.82 8.59
#